data_AF-A0A2E9N354-F1
#
_entry.id   AF-A0A2E9N354-F1
#
_cell.length_a   1.000
_cell.length_b   1.000
_cell.length_c   1.000
_cell.angle_alpha   90.00
_cell.angle_beta   90.00
_cell.angle_gamma   90.00
#
_symmetry.space_group_name_H-M   'P 1'
#
loop_
_entity.id
_entity.type
_entity.pdbx_description
1 polymer ?
#
loop_
_entity_poly.entity_id
_entity_poly.type
_entity_poly.pdbx_seq_one_letter_code
_entity_poly.pdbx_strand_id
1 'polypeptide(L)'
;MTFLTIFPVACNLDRGPMDLSNSRAFYPAVGLLMGLLLVGIEAGSDEIFTAPITAAFLVATMVIVTRALHLDGLMDVCDGLFGGFTPERRLEIMRDSRVGAFGVAGGVTVLLVKYGALLSLITLDEPGNEWALLIFPAISRWSMVVLLGAFPYVRVQGLGSPFHGGGVKIATTVAGLSALAAA
;
A
#
# COMPACT_ATOMS: atom_id res chain seq x y z
N MET A 1 10.22 -4.28 -7.91
CA MET A 1 9.84 -2.87 -8.15
C MET A 1 8.52 -2.76 -8.92
N THR A 2 8.26 -3.58 -9.95
CA THR A 2 7.02 -3.57 -10.76
C THR A 2 5.75 -4.08 -10.04
N PHE A 3 5.88 -4.73 -8.88
CA PHE A 3 4.73 -5.27 -8.15
C PHE A 3 3.93 -4.20 -7.38
N LEU A 4 4.52 -3.01 -7.17
CA LEU A 4 3.95 -2.00 -6.26
C LEU A 4 3.63 -0.65 -6.92
N THR A 5 4.05 -0.41 -8.17
CA THR A 5 3.79 0.86 -8.88
C THR A 5 3.53 0.66 -10.37
N ILE A 6 2.74 1.56 -10.97
CA ILE A 6 2.44 1.62 -12.42
C ILE A 6 3.69 1.85 -13.28
N PHE A 7 4.74 2.47 -12.74
CA PHE A 7 5.93 2.79 -13.54
C PHE A 7 6.62 1.52 -14.06
N PRO A 8 6.65 1.30 -15.39
CA PRO A 8 7.24 0.12 -15.98
C PRO A 8 8.77 0.29 -15.99
N VAL A 9 9.44 -0.14 -14.92
CA VAL A 9 10.90 -0.26 -14.92
C VAL A 9 11.30 -1.65 -15.39
N ALA A 10 11.70 -1.68 -16.67
CA ALA A 10 12.38 -2.73 -17.42
C ALA A 10 11.50 -3.89 -17.96
N CYS A 11 11.24 -3.80 -19.27
CA CYS A 11 11.11 -4.95 -20.16
C CYS A 11 12.43 -5.76 -20.14
N ASN A 12 12.34 -7.09 -20.08
CA ASN A 12 13.45 -8.05 -20.22
C ASN A 12 14.47 -8.14 -19.08
N LEU A 13 14.03 -8.55 -17.89
CA LEU A 13 14.91 -9.22 -16.92
C LEU A 13 14.21 -10.47 -16.43
N ASP A 14 14.79 -11.65 -16.70
CA ASP A 14 14.45 -12.91 -16.05
C ASP A 14 14.70 -12.74 -14.53
N ARG A 15 13.67 -12.29 -13.80
CA ARG A 15 13.77 -12.02 -12.37
C ARG A 15 13.52 -13.30 -11.60
N GLY A 16 14.60 -13.91 -11.11
CA GLY A 16 14.52 -15.06 -10.22
C GLY A 16 13.83 -14.71 -8.88
N PRO A 17 13.31 -15.70 -8.13
CA PRO A 17 12.64 -15.49 -6.84
C PRO A 17 13.47 -14.73 -5.80
N MET A 18 14.81 -14.84 -5.86
CA MET A 18 15.74 -14.11 -4.99
C MET A 18 15.77 -12.59 -5.27
N ASP A 19 15.62 -12.16 -6.53
CA ASP A 19 15.61 -10.73 -6.87
C ASP A 19 14.34 -10.03 -6.38
N LEU A 20 13.20 -10.72 -6.35
CA LEU A 20 11.97 -10.20 -5.75
C LEU A 20 12.12 -10.01 -4.24
N SER A 21 12.76 -10.97 -3.56
CA SER A 21 12.99 -10.95 -2.12
C SER A 21 13.95 -9.81 -1.70
N ASN A 22 15.00 -9.53 -2.48
CA ASN A 22 15.92 -8.41 -2.18
C ASN A 22 15.30 -7.03 -2.44
N SER A 23 14.26 -6.93 -3.26
CA SER A 23 13.61 -5.64 -3.57
C SER A 23 12.87 -5.00 -2.39
N ARG A 24 12.62 -5.75 -1.31
CA ARG A 24 11.93 -5.29 -0.10
C ARG A 24 12.62 -4.11 0.58
N ALA A 25 13.95 -4.06 0.55
CA ALA A 25 14.73 -2.99 1.17
C ALA A 25 14.42 -1.60 0.57
N PHE A 26 13.91 -1.55 -0.67
CA PHE A 26 13.59 -0.30 -1.36
C PHE A 26 12.12 0.12 -1.23
N TYR A 27 11.30 -0.64 -0.52
CA TYR A 27 9.87 -0.34 -0.39
C TYR A 27 9.64 1.03 0.28
N PRO A 28 10.33 1.42 1.37
CA PRO A 28 10.20 2.75 1.95
C PRO A 28 10.54 3.87 0.93
N ALA A 29 11.59 3.68 0.12
CA ALA A 29 11.97 4.65 -0.90
C ALA A 29 10.88 4.82 -1.98
N VAL A 30 10.23 3.72 -2.39
CA VAL A 30 9.06 3.78 -3.28
C VAL A 30 7.92 4.54 -2.60
N GLY A 31 7.73 4.38 -1.30
CA GLY A 31 6.77 5.17 -0.53
C GLY A 31 7.10 6.66 -0.52
N LEU A 32 8.36 7.05 -0.36
CA LEU A 32 8.76 8.46 -0.47
C LEU A 32 8.49 9.04 -1.86
N LEU A 33 8.76 8.29 -2.93
CA LEU A 33 8.42 8.71 -4.29
C LEU A 33 6.90 8.90 -4.47
N MET A 34 6.10 8.03 -3.86
CA MET A 34 4.64 8.22 -3.83
C MET A 34 4.25 9.46 -3.03
N GLY A 35 4.90 9.73 -1.89
CA GLY A 35 4.68 10.93 -1.09
C GLY A 35 5.00 12.20 -1.87
N LEU A 36 6.14 12.26 -2.57
CA LEU A 36 6.50 13.37 -3.44
C LEU A 36 5.46 13.62 -4.53
N LEU A 37 4.94 12.55 -5.13
CA LEU A 37 3.86 12.66 -6.12
C LEU A 37 2.59 13.25 -5.49
N LEU A 38 2.22 12.82 -4.28
CA LEU A 38 1.05 13.34 -3.59
C LEU A 38 1.20 14.81 -3.22
N VAL A 39 2.36 15.22 -2.71
CA VAL A 39 2.68 16.63 -2.44
C VAL A 39 2.62 17.46 -3.72
N GLY A 40 3.17 16.96 -4.83
CA GLY A 40 3.10 17.66 -6.11
C GLY A 40 1.67 17.80 -6.65
N ILE A 41 0.82 16.79 -6.44
CA ILE A 41 -0.59 16.84 -6.83
C ILE A 41 -1.36 17.81 -5.95
N GLU A 42 -1.14 17.79 -4.63
CA GLU A 42 -1.77 18.71 -3.70
C GLU A 42 -1.44 20.16 -4.05
N ALA A 43 -0.15 20.50 -4.13
CA ALA A 43 0.31 21.85 -4.51
C ALA A 43 -0.23 22.30 -5.88
N GLY A 44 -0.25 21.40 -6.88
CA GLY A 44 -0.74 21.75 -8.22
C GLY A 44 -2.26 21.81 -8.36
N SER A 45 -3.00 21.10 -7.49
CA SER A 45 -4.47 21.06 -7.56
C SER A 45 -5.13 22.07 -6.64
N ASP A 46 -4.49 22.47 -5.53
CA ASP A 46 -5.03 23.46 -4.61
C ASP A 46 -5.14 24.87 -5.25
N GLU A 47 -4.29 25.18 -6.23
CA GLU A 47 -4.39 26.43 -7.00
C GLU A 47 -5.65 26.50 -7.90
N ILE A 48 -6.25 25.36 -8.24
CA ILE A 48 -7.29 25.25 -9.28
C ILE A 48 -8.61 24.73 -8.70
N PHE A 49 -8.56 23.85 -7.71
CA PHE A 49 -9.68 23.09 -7.19
C PHE A 49 -9.88 23.34 -5.70
N THR A 50 -11.08 23.02 -5.19
CA THR A 50 -11.36 23.10 -3.76
C THR A 50 -10.71 21.93 -3.02
N ALA A 51 -10.39 22.11 -1.73
CA ALA A 51 -9.81 21.06 -0.89
C ALA A 51 -10.57 19.70 -0.96
N PRO A 52 -11.92 19.64 -0.98
CA PRO A 52 -12.65 18.39 -1.22
C PRO A 52 -12.30 17.67 -2.53
N ILE A 53 -12.04 18.40 -3.61
CA ILE A 53 -11.66 17.83 -4.91
C ILE A 53 -10.20 17.41 -4.90
N THR A 54 -9.31 18.23 -4.32
CA THR A 54 -7.90 17.89 -4.11
C THR A 54 -7.75 16.59 -3.32
N ALA A 55 -8.46 16.43 -2.21
CA ALA A 55 -8.47 15.20 -1.43
C ALA A 55 -8.95 13.98 -2.25
N ALA A 56 -9.95 14.16 -3.12
CA ALA A 56 -10.41 13.09 -4.01
C ALA A 56 -9.32 12.68 -5.03
N PHE A 57 -8.59 13.64 -5.60
CA PHE A 57 -7.46 13.36 -6.49
C PHE A 57 -6.31 12.63 -5.78
N LEU A 58 -6.00 12.99 -4.53
CA LEU A 58 -5.00 12.29 -3.73
C LEU A 58 -5.41 10.83 -3.47
N VAL A 59 -6.69 10.59 -3.11
CA VAL A 59 -7.22 9.22 -2.97
C VAL A 59 -7.14 8.45 -4.28
N ALA A 60 -7.59 9.04 -5.39
CA ALA A 60 -7.55 8.43 -6.71
C ALA A 60 -6.12 8.08 -7.13
N THR A 61 -5.16 8.97 -6.88
CA THR A 61 -3.74 8.76 -7.16
C THR A 61 -3.21 7.55 -6.40
N MET A 62 -3.51 7.44 -5.10
CA MET A 62 -3.11 6.27 -4.33
C MET A 62 -3.68 4.96 -4.89
N VAL A 63 -4.96 4.95 -5.28
CA VAL A 63 -5.60 3.76 -5.87
C VAL A 63 -4.95 3.42 -7.22
N ILE A 64 -4.79 4.40 -8.10
CA ILE A 64 -4.25 4.21 -9.46
C ILE A 64 -2.79 3.75 -9.37
N VAL A 65 -1.91 4.50 -8.69
CA VAL A 65 -0.48 4.19 -8.62
C VAL A 65 -0.23 2.79 -8.07
N THR A 66 -1.06 2.33 -7.13
CA THR A 66 -0.97 0.99 -6.54
C THR A 66 -1.76 -0.09 -7.28
N ARG A 67 -2.40 0.27 -8.41
CA ARG A 67 -3.26 -0.60 -9.22
C ARG A 67 -4.39 -1.24 -8.41
N ALA A 68 -4.85 -0.53 -7.38
CA ALA A 68 -5.79 -1.00 -6.39
C ALA A 68 -5.40 -2.29 -5.64
N LEU A 69 -4.15 -2.78 -5.75
CA LEU A 69 -3.75 -4.07 -5.16
C LEU A 69 -3.97 -4.13 -3.64
N HIS A 70 -3.76 -3.02 -2.94
CA HIS A 70 -3.99 -2.93 -1.49
C HIS A 70 -5.48 -2.85 -1.16
N LEU A 71 -6.26 -2.22 -2.04
CA LEU A 71 -7.71 -2.12 -1.87
C LEU A 71 -8.36 -3.48 -2.11
N ASP A 72 -7.97 -4.16 -3.18
CA ASP A 72 -8.38 -5.52 -3.53
C ASP A 72 -8.06 -6.51 -2.40
N GLY A 73 -6.82 -6.52 -1.91
CA GLY A 73 -6.44 -7.37 -0.77
C GLY A 73 -7.22 -7.06 0.52
N LEU A 74 -7.60 -5.80 0.77
CA LEU A 74 -8.47 -5.47 1.90
C LEU A 74 -9.90 -6.00 1.67
N MET A 75 -10.43 -5.87 0.46
CA MET A 75 -11.76 -6.35 0.10
C MET A 75 -11.84 -7.88 0.23
N ASP A 76 -10.82 -8.60 -0.25
CA ASP A 76 -10.67 -10.05 -0.06
C ASP A 76 -10.66 -10.42 1.43
N VAL A 77 -9.90 -9.69 2.25
CA VAL A 77 -9.84 -9.92 3.70
C VAL A 77 -11.20 -9.70 4.34
N CYS A 78 -11.94 -8.66 3.96
CA CYS A 78 -13.29 -8.41 4.45
C CYS A 78 -14.25 -9.56 4.05
N ASP A 79 -14.28 -9.95 2.78
CA ASP A 79 -15.13 -11.05 2.32
C ASP A 79 -14.76 -12.38 2.98
N GLY A 80 -13.47 -12.66 3.12
CA GLY A 80 -12.97 -13.84 3.83
C GLY A 80 -13.40 -13.84 5.30
N LEU A 81 -13.06 -12.79 6.06
CA LEU A 81 -13.29 -12.75 7.50
C LEU A 81 -14.76 -12.75 7.90
N PHE A 82 -15.61 -12.06 7.14
CA PHE A 82 -17.02 -11.88 7.47
C PHE A 82 -17.95 -12.85 6.70
N GLY A 83 -17.49 -13.43 5.58
CA GLY A 83 -18.24 -14.43 4.82
C GLY A 83 -17.89 -15.88 5.15
N GLY A 84 -16.73 -16.14 5.79
CA GLY A 84 -16.26 -17.47 6.16
C GLY A 84 -16.13 -17.68 7.67
N PHE A 85 -16.70 -18.78 8.18
CA PHE A 85 -16.66 -19.12 9.60
C PHE A 85 -15.55 -20.10 10.00
N THR A 86 -14.90 -20.75 9.03
CA THR A 86 -13.73 -21.62 9.23
C THR A 86 -12.53 -21.13 8.41
N PRO A 87 -11.27 -21.33 8.84
CA PRO A 87 -10.09 -20.89 8.10
C PRO A 87 -10.07 -21.34 6.63
N GLU A 88 -10.51 -22.55 6.36
CA GLU A 88 -10.57 -23.13 5.02
C GLU A 88 -11.55 -22.36 4.14
N ARG A 89 -12.75 -22.07 4.67
CA ARG A 89 -13.77 -21.31 3.96
C ARG A 89 -13.35 -19.87 3.72
N ARG A 90 -12.67 -19.23 4.69
CA ARG A 90 -12.13 -17.87 4.51
C ARG A 90 -11.13 -17.83 3.36
N LEU A 91 -10.20 -18.79 3.32
CA LEU A 91 -9.19 -18.89 2.27
C LEU A 91 -9.78 -19.21 0.89
N GLU A 92 -10.86 -20.00 0.84
CA GLU A 92 -11.61 -20.27 -0.37
C GLU A 92 -12.26 -18.99 -0.90
N ILE A 93 -12.92 -18.20 -0.04
CA ILE A 93 -13.53 -16.92 -0.41
C ILE A 93 -12.46 -15.95 -0.93
N MET A 94 -11.31 -15.81 -0.24
CA MET A 94 -10.18 -14.97 -0.67
C MET A 94 -9.44 -15.48 -1.93
N ARG A 95 -9.92 -16.54 -2.59
CA ARG A 95 -9.44 -17.01 -3.89
C ARG A 95 -10.49 -16.84 -4.98
N ASP A 96 -11.73 -16.65 -4.58
CA ASP A 96 -12.82 -16.35 -5.49
C ASP A 96 -12.58 -14.94 -6.04
N SER A 97 -12.66 -14.78 -7.36
CA SER A 97 -12.52 -13.47 -8.00
C SER A 97 -13.79 -12.62 -7.88
N ARG A 98 -14.88 -13.19 -7.36
CA ARG A 98 -16.13 -12.48 -7.12
C ARG A 98 -16.03 -11.63 -5.87
N VAL A 99 -16.44 -10.37 -5.99
CA VAL A 99 -16.55 -9.45 -4.87
C VAL A 99 -17.84 -9.69 -4.10
N GLY A 100 -17.75 -9.83 -2.78
CA GLY A 100 -18.89 -9.93 -1.88
C GLY A 100 -19.30 -8.59 -1.26
N ALA A 101 -20.44 -8.60 -0.57
CA ALA A 101 -20.99 -7.39 0.06
C ALA A 101 -20.08 -6.83 1.16
N PHE A 102 -19.36 -7.70 1.89
CA PHE A 102 -18.42 -7.28 2.93
C PHE A 102 -17.17 -6.64 2.33
N GLY A 103 -16.68 -7.17 1.21
CA GLY A 103 -15.59 -6.58 0.43
C GLY A 103 -15.96 -5.18 -0.05
N VAL A 104 -17.12 -5.00 -0.69
CA VAL A 104 -17.60 -3.66 -1.10
C VAL A 104 -17.72 -2.72 0.10
N ALA A 105 -18.34 -3.15 1.20
CA ALA A 105 -18.51 -2.32 2.38
C ALA A 105 -17.15 -1.90 2.98
N GLY A 106 -16.19 -2.82 3.09
CA GLY A 106 -14.84 -2.54 3.56
C GLY A 106 -14.08 -1.60 2.64
N GLY A 107 -14.16 -1.82 1.32
CA GLY A 107 -13.54 -0.98 0.30
C GLY A 107 -14.08 0.46 0.32
N VAL A 108 -15.40 0.64 0.37
CA VAL A 108 -16.03 1.96 0.48
C VAL A 108 -15.64 2.64 1.79
N THR A 109 -15.69 1.91 2.91
CA THR A 109 -15.35 2.45 4.22
C THR A 109 -13.91 2.96 4.26
N VAL A 110 -12.94 2.19 3.77
CA VAL A 110 -11.53 2.63 3.79
C VAL A 110 -11.29 3.83 2.86
N LEU A 111 -11.98 3.90 1.73
CA LEU A 111 -11.86 5.05 0.82
C LEU A 111 -12.44 6.32 1.44
N LEU A 112 -13.58 6.23 2.14
CA LEU A 112 -14.16 7.34 2.89
C LEU A 112 -13.25 7.80 4.02
N VAL A 113 -12.66 6.88 4.77
CA VAL A 113 -11.69 7.21 5.83
C VAL A 113 -10.46 7.90 5.25
N LYS A 114 -9.88 7.39 4.15
CA LYS A 114 -8.74 8.02 3.47
C LYS A 114 -9.09 9.42 2.97
N TYR A 115 -10.26 9.57 2.37
CA TYR A 115 -10.76 10.86 1.89
C TYR A 115 -10.89 11.86 3.04
N GLY A 116 -11.59 11.49 4.11
CA GLY A 116 -11.78 12.36 5.27
C GLY A 116 -10.44 12.71 5.95
N ALA A 117 -9.53 11.75 6.07
CA ALA A 117 -8.21 11.97 6.65
C ALA A 117 -7.37 12.94 5.81
N LEU A 118 -7.36 12.78 4.49
CA LEU A 118 -6.62 13.67 3.59
C LEU A 118 -7.23 15.06 3.51
N LEU A 119 -8.57 15.15 3.44
CA LEU A 119 -9.27 16.42 3.49
C LEU A 119 -8.97 17.16 4.79
N SER A 120 -8.99 16.46 5.92
CA SER A 120 -8.63 17.05 7.21
C SER A 120 -7.17 17.52 7.18
N LEU A 121 -6.25 16.69 6.70
CA LEU A 121 -4.82 17.01 6.66
C LEU A 121 -4.50 18.27 5.85
N ILE A 122 -5.07 18.41 4.65
CA ILE A 122 -4.78 19.56 3.77
C ILE A 122 -5.52 20.83 4.18
N THR A 123 -6.47 20.74 5.12
CA THR A 123 -7.22 21.90 5.64
C THR A 123 -6.75 22.34 7.04
N LEU A 124 -5.79 21.63 7.64
CA LEU A 124 -5.14 22.08 8.86
C LEU A 124 -4.29 23.31 8.55
N ASP A 125 -4.41 24.36 9.38
CA ASP A 125 -3.66 25.62 9.21
C ASP A 125 -2.27 25.57 9.88
N GLU A 126 -1.81 24.35 10.21
CA GLU A 126 -0.53 24.11 10.87
C GLU A 126 0.59 23.92 9.83
N PRO A 127 1.76 24.55 10.02
CA PRO A 127 2.90 24.33 9.15
C PRO A 127 3.39 22.88 9.23
N GLY A 128 3.68 22.26 8.08
CA GLY A 128 4.30 20.94 8.00
C GLY A 128 3.37 19.79 7.62
N ASN A 129 2.12 20.05 7.22
CA ASN A 129 1.20 19.03 6.73
C ASN A 129 1.74 18.28 5.49
N GLU A 130 2.55 18.97 4.69
CA GLU A 130 3.26 18.41 3.54
C GLU A 130 4.21 17.28 3.94
N TRP A 131 4.82 17.35 5.13
CA TRP A 131 5.67 16.28 5.66
C TRP A 131 4.85 15.03 5.99
N ALA A 132 3.66 15.21 6.56
CA ALA A 132 2.76 14.09 6.81
C ALA A 132 2.36 13.43 5.50
N LEU A 133 2.02 14.22 4.47
CA LEU A 133 1.65 13.72 3.13
C LEU A 133 2.83 13.02 2.42
N LEU A 134 4.06 13.49 2.65
CA LEU A 134 5.29 12.91 2.12
C LEU A 134 5.66 11.58 2.81
N ILE A 135 5.56 11.52 4.13
CA ILE A 135 6.13 10.43 4.93
C ILE A 135 5.16 9.25 5.08
N PHE A 136 3.83 9.49 5.14
CA PHE A 136 2.87 8.41 5.38
C PHE A 136 2.96 7.24 4.37
N PRO A 137 3.21 7.43 3.06
CA PRO A 137 3.31 6.30 2.16
C PRO A 137 4.62 5.52 2.39
N ALA A 138 5.70 6.19 2.81
CA ALA A 138 6.94 5.52 3.22
C ALA A 138 6.72 4.62 4.43
N ILE A 139 6.02 5.10 5.46
CA ILE A 139 5.61 4.31 6.63
C ILE A 139 4.73 3.13 6.20
N SER A 140 3.78 3.35 5.30
CA SER A 140 2.92 2.29 4.76
C SER A 140 3.70 1.20 4.03
N ARG A 141 4.73 1.57 3.26
CA ARG A 141 5.60 0.58 2.58
C ARG A 141 6.54 -0.13 3.53
N TRP A 142 7.02 0.58 4.55
CA TRP A 142 7.83 0.00 5.62
C TRP A 142 7.06 -1.06 6.41
N SER A 143 5.81 -0.76 6.79
CA SER A 143 4.98 -1.69 7.57
C SER A 143 4.74 -3.02 6.85
N MET A 144 4.63 -3.02 5.52
CA MET A 144 4.54 -4.26 4.72
C MET A 144 5.77 -5.16 4.90
N VAL A 145 6.97 -4.58 4.96
CA VAL A 145 8.23 -5.32 5.15
C VAL A 145 8.29 -5.92 6.56
N VAL A 146 7.81 -5.17 7.57
CA VAL A 146 7.72 -5.65 8.96
C VAL A 146 6.73 -6.81 9.07
N LEU A 147 5.52 -6.66 8.52
CA LEU A 147 4.46 -7.68 8.59
C LEU A 147 4.86 -8.99 7.91
N LEU A 148 5.58 -8.90 6.79
CA LEU A 148 6.13 -10.07 6.09
C LEU A 148 7.11 -10.88 6.96
N GLY A 149 7.81 -10.23 7.89
CA GLY A 149 8.72 -10.90 8.82
C GLY A 149 8.07 -11.38 10.10
N ALA A 150 7.00 -10.72 10.52
CA ALA A 150 6.29 -11.02 11.76
C ALA A 150 5.35 -12.22 11.64
N PHE A 151 4.80 -12.48 10.44
CA PHE A 151 3.77 -13.51 10.25
C PHE A 151 4.21 -14.62 9.29
N PRO A 152 3.85 -15.90 9.59
CA PRO A 152 4.12 -17.01 8.69
C PRO A 152 3.22 -16.94 7.45
N TYR A 153 3.75 -17.38 6.30
CA TYR A 153 2.93 -17.51 5.10
C TYR A 153 2.03 -18.74 5.20
N VAL A 154 0.72 -18.53 5.06
CA VAL A 154 -0.28 -19.59 5.21
C VAL A 154 -0.47 -20.41 3.93
N ARG A 155 -0.10 -19.89 2.74
CA ARG A 155 -0.35 -20.57 1.46
C ARG A 155 0.88 -21.34 0.96
N VAL A 156 0.66 -22.51 0.34
CA VAL A 156 1.75 -23.29 -0.31
C VAL A 156 2.31 -22.56 -1.54
N GLN A 157 1.45 -21.87 -2.30
CA GLN A 157 1.81 -21.00 -3.42
C GLN A 157 0.87 -19.78 -3.45
N GLY A 158 1.40 -18.63 -3.88
CA GLY A 158 0.63 -17.39 -4.07
C GLY A 158 1.54 -16.16 -4.16
N LEU A 159 0.95 -14.98 -4.32
CA LEU A 159 1.69 -13.73 -4.52
C LEU A 159 2.71 -13.41 -3.41
N GLY A 160 2.50 -13.91 -2.19
CA GLY A 160 3.43 -13.77 -1.06
C GLY A 160 4.52 -14.85 -0.95
N SER A 161 4.47 -15.93 -1.75
CA SER A 161 5.40 -17.06 -1.62
C SER A 161 6.86 -16.73 -1.94
N PRO A 162 7.18 -15.86 -2.94
CA PRO A 162 8.57 -15.45 -3.20
C PRO A 162 9.19 -14.65 -2.05
N PHE A 163 8.35 -14.07 -1.18
CA PHE A 163 8.77 -13.14 -0.15
C PHE A 163 9.07 -13.80 1.21
N HIS A 164 8.76 -15.08 1.37
CA HIS A 164 9.03 -15.85 2.61
C HIS A 164 10.29 -16.74 2.54
N GLY A 165 11.08 -16.63 1.45
CA GLY A 165 12.46 -17.13 1.43
C GLY A 165 13.35 -16.30 2.38
N GLY A 166 14.30 -16.94 3.05
CA GLY A 166 15.12 -16.37 4.13
C GLY A 166 15.73 -14.98 3.84
N GLY A 167 15.98 -14.21 4.90
CA GLY A 167 16.57 -12.85 4.83
C GLY A 167 15.65 -11.72 5.33
N VAL A 168 14.47 -12.04 5.88
CA VAL A 168 13.51 -11.01 6.30
C VAL A 168 14.08 -10.09 7.39
N LYS A 169 14.81 -10.64 8.38
CA LYS A 169 15.40 -9.87 9.49
C LYS A 169 16.32 -8.74 9.03
N ILE A 170 17.14 -8.98 7.99
CA ILE A 170 18.04 -7.96 7.42
C ILE A 170 17.23 -6.89 6.68
N ALA A 171 16.21 -7.30 5.92
CA ALA A 171 15.31 -6.37 5.24
C ALA A 171 14.52 -5.49 6.23
N THR A 172 14.09 -6.02 7.38
CA THR A 172 13.40 -5.25 8.42
C THR A 172 14.33 -4.23 9.08
N THR A 173 15.58 -4.59 9.37
CA THR A 173 16.58 -3.68 9.92
C THR A 173 16.95 -2.56 8.93
N VAL A 174 17.18 -2.90 7.66
CA VAL A 174 17.48 -1.90 6.61
C VAL A 174 16.27 -0.99 6.34
N ALA A 175 15.06 -1.54 6.35
CA ALA A 175 13.83 -0.77 6.23
C ALA A 175 13.66 0.18 7.44
N GLY A 176 13.96 -0.29 8.66
CA GLY A 176 13.93 0.54 9.88
C GLY A 176 14.92 1.70 9.83
N LEU A 177 16.16 1.45 9.38
CA LEU A 177 17.18 2.50 9.21
C LEU A 177 16.82 3.52 8.12
N SER A 178 16.20 3.09 7.02
CA SER A 178 15.78 3.98 5.94
C SER A 178 14.52 4.80 6.29
N ALA A 179 13.63 4.28 7.13
CA ALA A 179 12.52 5.04 7.69
C ALA A 179 13.00 6.11 8.70
N LEU A 180 13.99 5.78 9.52
CA LEU A 180 14.61 6.72 10.47
C LEU A 180 15.45 7.80 9.80
N ALA A 181 16.06 7.53 8.65
CA ALA A 181 16.82 8.51 7.88
C ALA A 181 15.93 9.46 7.05
N ALA A 182 14.64 9.15 6.92
CA ALA A 182 13.66 9.94 6.16
C ALA A 182 12.69 10.73 7.06
N ALA A 183 12.82 10.59 8.38
CA ALA A 183 12.12 11.36 9.41
C ALA A 183 13.10 12.37 10.05
#